data_AF-A0A3D0YTW4-F1
#
_entry.id   AF-A0A3D0YTW4-F1
#
_cell.length_a   1.000
_cell.length_b   1.000
_cell.length_c   1.000
_cell.angle_alpha   90.00
_cell.angle_beta   90.00
_cell.angle_gamma   90.00
#
_symmetry.space_group_name_H-M   'P 1'
#
loop_
_entity.id
_entity.type
_entity.pdbx_description
1 polymer ?
#
loop_
_entity_poly.entity_id
_entity_poly.type
_entity_poly.pdbx_seq_one_letter_code
_entity_poly.pdbx_strand_id
1 'polypeptide(L)'
;MENAVDRWHRFEGDFMGAYCRLMATLAVILLIVVLCIVSFTRPVSADESPFSRWNGMQFQTNLGGRLGLVDTLTGVTTLNHFHLPEADVSQLFWYTGVDWKPTDWLSVSPRVGMTAKFSADGQDMFLASLWLTLTPVDYFSVFVEGDFYLNDDQYDYYGYYALDFLTGSLFNVGFQAEEVNRLVIFGAHVGTSVGVWHIEVQYYTGLQAENYGHSVRLLNVITFE
;
A
#
# COMPACT_ATOMS: atom_id res chain seq x y z
N MET A 1 -47.28 -4.77 -6.56
CA MET A 1 -46.77 -4.32 -7.88
C MET A 1 -46.09 -2.98 -7.65
N GLU A 2 -44.77 -2.91 -7.80
CA GLU A 2 -44.07 -1.62 -7.72
C GLU A 2 -44.39 -0.74 -8.93
N ASN A 3 -44.68 0.53 -8.66
CA ASN A 3 -44.88 1.55 -9.67
C ASN A 3 -43.61 1.68 -10.54
N ALA A 4 -43.78 1.89 -11.84
CA ALA A 4 -42.70 2.13 -12.78
C ALA A 4 -41.81 3.32 -12.36
N VAL A 5 -42.37 4.32 -11.68
CA VAL A 5 -41.64 5.49 -11.16
C VAL A 5 -40.64 5.08 -10.06
N ASP A 6 -41.03 4.21 -9.13
CA ASP A 6 -40.14 3.73 -8.05
C ASP A 6 -39.02 2.82 -8.58
N ARG A 7 -39.25 2.16 -9.72
CA ARG A 7 -38.22 1.41 -10.44
C ARG A 7 -37.24 2.33 -11.18
N TRP A 8 -37.74 3.39 -11.79
CA TRP A 8 -36.92 4.38 -12.47
C TRP A 8 -35.97 5.12 -11.51
N HIS A 9 -36.50 5.59 -10.37
CA HIS A 9 -35.66 6.30 -9.39
C HIS A 9 -34.59 5.42 -8.73
N ARG A 10 -34.88 4.14 -8.48
CA ARG A 10 -33.84 3.21 -8.02
C ARG A 10 -32.79 2.94 -9.08
N PHE A 11 -33.21 2.73 -10.33
CA PHE A 11 -32.28 2.58 -11.43
C PHE A 11 -31.36 3.81 -11.58
N GLU A 12 -31.91 5.03 -11.51
CA GLU A 12 -31.11 6.26 -11.53
C GLU A 12 -30.13 6.34 -10.33
N GLY A 13 -30.58 5.98 -9.13
CA GLY A 13 -29.73 5.95 -7.93
C GLY A 13 -28.58 4.94 -8.03
N ASP A 14 -28.89 3.71 -8.45
CA ASP A 14 -27.91 2.63 -8.62
C ASP A 14 -26.94 2.95 -9.75
N PHE A 15 -27.43 3.51 -10.87
CA PHE A 15 -26.60 3.93 -12.00
C PHE A 15 -25.66 5.07 -11.62
N MET A 16 -26.17 6.11 -10.94
CA MET A 16 -25.36 7.24 -10.51
C MET A 16 -24.33 6.82 -9.46
N GLY A 17 -24.70 5.92 -8.54
CA GLY A 17 -23.78 5.32 -7.57
C GLY A 17 -22.65 4.54 -8.25
N ALA A 18 -22.97 3.69 -9.23
CA ALA A 18 -21.99 2.95 -10.02
C ALA A 18 -21.08 3.87 -10.83
N TYR A 19 -21.64 4.93 -11.44
CA TYR A 19 -20.89 5.92 -12.18
C TYR A 19 -19.92 6.71 -11.29
N CYS A 20 -20.35 7.16 -10.11
CA CYS A 20 -19.48 7.85 -9.15
C CYS A 20 -18.34 6.94 -8.67
N ARG A 21 -18.61 5.65 -8.40
CA ARG A 21 -17.58 4.67 -8.05
C ARG A 21 -16.56 4.53 -9.17
N LEU A 22 -17.01 4.33 -10.41
CA LEU A 22 -16.14 4.21 -11.57
C LEU A 22 -15.26 5.46 -11.76
N MET A 23 -15.85 6.66 -11.69
CA MET A 23 -15.11 7.92 -11.85
C MET A 23 -14.09 8.13 -10.73
N ALA A 24 -14.42 7.77 -9.49
CA ALA A 24 -13.48 7.84 -8.37
C ALA A 24 -12.33 6.82 -8.51
N THR A 25 -12.63 5.59 -8.93
CA THR A 25 -11.60 4.59 -9.26
C THR A 25 -10.67 5.11 -10.34
N LEU A 26 -11.22 5.67 -11.42
CA LEU A 26 -10.42 6.28 -12.49
C LEU A 26 -9.59 7.47 -12.00
N ALA A 27 -10.13 8.30 -11.11
CA ALA A 27 -9.40 9.42 -10.53
C ALA A 27 -8.24 8.97 -9.63
N VAL A 28 -8.42 7.90 -8.85
CA VAL A 28 -7.32 7.31 -8.07
C VAL A 28 -6.28 6.67 -8.98
N ILE A 29 -6.69 5.93 -10.01
CA ILE A 29 -5.77 5.40 -11.02
C ILE A 29 -4.97 6.56 -11.66
N LEU A 30 -5.63 7.66 -12.00
CA LEU A 30 -4.96 8.84 -12.53
C LEU A 30 -4.01 9.47 -11.50
N LEU A 31 -4.40 9.55 -10.23
CA LEU A 31 -3.54 10.03 -9.16
C LEU A 31 -2.29 9.15 -9.01
N ILE A 32 -2.43 7.82 -9.03
CA ILE A 32 -1.31 6.88 -9.05
C ILE A 32 -0.39 7.20 -10.22
N VAL A 33 -0.95 7.30 -11.44
CA VAL A 33 -0.17 7.61 -12.65
C VAL A 33 0.55 8.95 -12.51
N VAL A 34 -0.11 9.98 -11.96
CA VAL A 34 0.50 11.29 -11.73
C VAL A 34 1.60 11.21 -10.67
N LEU A 35 1.40 10.51 -9.56
CA LEU A 35 2.41 10.32 -8.52
C LEU A 35 3.63 9.60 -9.10
N CYS A 36 3.44 8.50 -9.82
CA CYS A 36 4.51 7.81 -10.54
C CYS A 36 5.24 8.77 -11.49
N ILE A 37 4.53 9.53 -12.35
CA ILE A 37 5.15 10.48 -13.28
C ILE A 37 5.94 11.56 -12.54
N VAL A 38 5.40 12.13 -11.46
CA VAL A 38 6.09 13.16 -10.66
C VAL A 38 7.38 12.59 -10.06
N SER A 39 7.34 11.38 -9.52
CA SER A 39 8.50 10.66 -9.01
C SER A 39 9.53 10.38 -10.10
N PHE A 40 9.12 9.99 -11.32
CA PHE A 40 10.02 9.84 -12.47
C PHE A 40 10.67 11.16 -12.92
N THR A 41 9.98 12.30 -12.79
CA THR A 41 10.47 13.59 -13.31
C THR A 41 11.46 14.32 -12.40
N ARG A 42 11.61 13.92 -11.13
CA ARG A 42 12.61 14.50 -10.22
C ARG A 42 13.74 13.51 -9.94
N PRO A 43 15.02 13.94 -9.95
CA PRO A 43 16.10 13.12 -9.42
C PRO A 43 15.95 13.07 -7.91
N VAL A 44 15.25 12.04 -7.42
CA VAL A 44 15.21 11.71 -6.00
C VAL A 44 16.34 10.72 -5.78
N SER A 45 17.40 11.16 -5.10
CA SER A 45 18.59 10.35 -4.84
C SER A 45 18.48 9.70 -3.47
N ALA A 46 17.92 8.50 -3.44
CA ALA A 46 18.48 7.51 -2.55
C ALA A 46 19.82 7.14 -3.19
N ASP A 47 20.92 7.41 -2.49
CA ASP A 47 22.22 6.89 -2.88
C ASP A 47 22.05 5.37 -3.13
N GLU A 48 22.45 4.89 -4.32
CA GLU A 48 22.10 3.57 -4.89
C GLU A 48 22.60 2.36 -4.05
N SER A 49 23.31 2.67 -2.97
CA SER A 49 24.11 1.79 -2.12
C SER A 49 23.31 0.71 -1.36
N PRO A 50 22.15 0.97 -0.72
CA PRO A 50 21.37 -0.11 -0.08
C PRO A 50 20.37 -0.78 -1.03
N PHE A 51 19.87 -0.06 -2.04
CA PHE A 51 18.75 -0.51 -2.90
C PHE A 51 19.16 -1.44 -4.05
N SER A 52 20.44 -1.42 -4.45
CA SER A 52 21.02 -2.37 -5.41
C SER A 52 21.03 -3.84 -4.92
N ARG A 53 20.63 -4.10 -3.67
CA ARG A 53 20.69 -5.41 -3.02
C ARG A 53 19.32 -6.03 -2.67
N TRP A 54 18.21 -5.49 -3.18
CA TRP A 54 16.85 -5.96 -2.84
C TRP A 54 16.45 -7.23 -3.63
N ASN A 55 17.42 -8.09 -3.93
CA ASN A 55 17.20 -9.39 -4.55
C ASN A 55 17.10 -10.48 -3.49
N GLY A 56 16.58 -11.64 -3.90
CA GLY A 56 16.55 -12.83 -3.05
C GLY A 56 15.40 -12.84 -2.05
N MET A 57 15.62 -13.51 -0.92
CA MET A 57 14.59 -13.69 0.10
C MET A 57 14.40 -12.42 0.94
N GLN A 58 13.15 -12.03 1.18
CA GLN A 58 12.79 -10.88 2.01
C GLN A 58 11.74 -11.31 3.05
N PHE A 59 11.83 -10.76 4.25
CA PHE A 59 10.84 -10.96 5.30
C PHE A 59 10.27 -9.62 5.72
N GLN A 60 8.95 -9.50 5.67
CA GLN A 60 8.24 -8.35 6.20
C GLN A 60 7.26 -8.79 7.28
N THR A 61 7.31 -8.12 8.42
CA THR A 61 6.40 -8.36 9.54
C THR A 61 5.75 -7.05 9.95
N ASN A 62 4.44 -6.96 9.79
CA ASN A 62 3.66 -5.81 10.19
C ASN A 62 2.84 -6.18 11.43
N LEU A 63 2.96 -5.38 12.48
CA LEU A 63 2.16 -5.50 13.69
C LEU A 63 1.36 -4.22 13.89
N GLY A 64 0.04 -4.33 13.92
CA GLY A 64 -0.86 -3.19 13.95
C GLY A 64 -1.88 -3.27 15.08
N GLY A 65 -2.30 -2.11 15.56
CA GLY A 65 -3.45 -1.95 16.45
C GLY A 65 -4.43 -0.95 15.85
N ARG A 66 -5.73 -1.24 15.98
CA ARG A 66 -6.83 -0.40 15.55
C ARG A 66 -7.70 -0.06 16.75
N LEU A 67 -8.24 1.15 16.78
CA LEU A 67 -9.17 1.59 17.81
C LEU A 67 -10.31 2.36 17.15
N GLY A 68 -11.54 1.85 17.25
CA GLY A 68 -12.73 2.57 16.78
C GLY A 68 -12.89 3.88 17.55
N LEU A 69 -12.90 5.01 16.83
CA LEU A 69 -13.12 6.33 17.43
C LEU A 69 -14.58 6.76 17.25
N VAL A 70 -15.07 6.66 16.01
CA VAL A 70 -16.47 6.83 15.60
C VAL A 70 -16.74 5.91 14.39
N ASP A 71 -18.00 5.76 13.98
CA ASP A 71 -18.42 4.79 12.95
C ASP A 71 -17.59 4.80 11.66
N THR A 72 -17.14 5.98 11.22
CA THR A 72 -16.37 6.15 9.96
C THR A 72 -14.88 6.38 10.19
N LEU A 73 -14.40 6.43 11.43
CA LEU A 73 -13.03 6.81 11.76
C LEU A 73 -12.41 5.85 12.78
N THR A 74 -11.30 5.23 12.40
CA THR A 74 -10.52 4.33 13.24
C THR A 74 -9.13 4.91 13.48
N GLY A 75 -8.68 4.97 14.73
CA GLY A 75 -7.28 5.26 15.03
C GLY A 75 -6.42 4.04 14.71
N VAL A 76 -5.28 4.22 14.06
CA VAL A 76 -4.41 3.13 13.63
C VAL A 76 -2.97 3.39 14.06
N THR A 77 -2.28 2.33 14.46
CA THR A 77 -0.83 2.34 14.68
C THR A 77 -0.26 1.06 14.10
N THR A 78 0.88 1.14 13.44
CA THR A 78 1.51 0.00 12.77
C THR A 78 3.02 0.06 12.96
N LEU A 79 3.62 -1.10 13.19
CA LEU A 79 5.06 -1.33 13.24
C LEU A 79 5.41 -2.32 12.13
N ASN A 80 6.19 -1.89 11.15
CA ASN A 80 6.63 -2.72 10.04
C ASN A 80 8.12 -3.00 10.20
N HIS A 81 8.49 -4.27 10.26
CA HIS A 81 9.87 -4.71 10.25
C HIS A 81 10.17 -5.38 8.93
N PHE A 82 11.18 -4.89 8.22
CA PHE A 82 11.65 -5.44 6.95
C PHE A 82 13.06 -5.98 7.12
N HIS A 83 13.29 -7.21 6.68
CA HIS A 83 14.56 -7.90 6.83
C HIS A 83 14.99 -8.57 5.52
N LEU A 84 16.25 -8.32 5.15
CA LEU A 84 16.97 -8.87 4.01
C LEU A 84 18.13 -9.73 4.54
N PRO A 85 17.95 -11.06 4.69
CA PRO A 85 18.96 -11.92 5.30
C PRO A 85 20.28 -11.95 4.53
N GLU A 86 20.21 -11.95 3.20
CA GLU A 86 21.39 -12.07 2.32
C GLU A 86 22.32 -10.86 2.44
N ALA A 87 21.77 -9.69 2.79
CA ALA A 87 22.50 -8.46 3.00
C ALA A 87 22.73 -8.14 4.49
N ASP A 88 22.17 -8.94 5.41
CA ASP A 88 22.09 -8.66 6.85
C ASP A 88 21.55 -7.25 7.15
N VAL A 89 20.53 -6.84 6.40
CA VAL A 89 19.89 -5.52 6.55
C VAL A 89 18.53 -5.70 7.21
N SER A 90 18.24 -4.84 8.19
CA SER A 90 16.93 -4.77 8.83
C SER A 90 16.51 -3.32 9.00
N GLN A 91 15.25 -3.03 8.69
CA GLN A 91 14.66 -1.70 8.81
C GLN A 91 13.36 -1.79 9.61
N LEU A 92 13.09 -0.76 10.40
CA LEU A 92 11.91 -0.68 11.23
C LEU A 92 11.20 0.64 10.94
N PHE A 93 9.92 0.54 10.60
CA PHE A 93 9.04 1.66 10.30
C PHE A 93 7.90 1.65 11.31
N TRP A 94 7.63 2.81 11.90
CA TRP A 94 6.51 3.00 12.81
C TRP A 94 5.60 4.07 12.25
N TYR A 95 4.31 3.77 12.20
CA TYR A 95 3.27 4.67 11.72
C TYR A 95 2.17 4.81 12.76
N THR A 96 1.60 6.00 12.84
CA THR A 96 0.36 6.28 13.55
C THR A 96 -0.50 7.23 12.72
N GLY A 97 -1.81 7.10 12.84
CA GLY A 97 -2.73 7.92 12.06
C GLY A 97 -4.17 7.51 12.23
N VAL A 98 -4.97 7.84 11.23
CA VAL A 98 -6.39 7.49 11.18
C VAL A 98 -6.69 6.74 9.90
N ASP A 99 -7.68 5.87 9.93
CA ASP A 99 -8.32 5.26 8.78
C ASP A 99 -9.75 5.79 8.71
N TRP A 100 -10.02 6.58 7.68
CA TRP A 100 -11.31 7.20 7.44
C TRP A 100 -12.02 6.47 6.30
N LYS A 101 -13.23 5.98 6.57
CA LYS A 101 -14.11 5.33 5.61
C LYS A 101 -15.27 6.26 5.25
N PRO A 102 -15.08 7.20 4.31
CA PRO A 102 -16.16 8.07 3.86
C PRO A 102 -17.30 7.31 3.17
N THR A 103 -17.01 6.15 2.60
CA THR A 103 -17.96 5.27 1.94
C THR A 103 -17.58 3.81 2.20
N ASP A 104 -18.48 2.86 1.93
CA ASP A 104 -18.21 1.43 2.10
C ASP A 104 -17.14 0.88 1.14
N TRP A 105 -16.82 1.62 0.08
CA TRP A 105 -15.91 1.19 -0.98
C TRP A 105 -14.60 1.99 -1.03
N LEU A 106 -14.42 3.00 -0.17
CA LEU A 106 -13.22 3.83 -0.12
C LEU A 106 -12.75 4.00 1.33
N SER A 107 -11.47 3.71 1.55
CA SER A 107 -10.72 4.03 2.77
C SER A 107 -9.61 5.02 2.44
N VAL A 108 -9.45 6.03 3.29
CA VAL A 108 -8.38 7.02 3.22
C VAL A 108 -7.68 7.06 4.58
N SER A 109 -6.40 6.73 4.60
CA SER A 109 -5.62 6.64 5.84
C SER A 109 -4.36 7.50 5.78
N PRO A 110 -4.44 8.78 6.18
CA PRO A 110 -3.27 9.62 6.38
C PRO A 110 -2.52 9.18 7.64
N ARG A 111 -1.20 9.08 7.53
CA ARG A 111 -0.32 8.58 8.59
C ARG A 111 0.94 9.41 8.69
N VAL A 112 1.49 9.44 9.89
CA VAL A 112 2.81 10.00 10.18
C VAL A 112 3.60 8.98 10.97
N GLY A 113 4.92 9.08 10.90
CA GLY A 113 5.74 8.03 11.46
C GLY A 113 7.22 8.37 11.54
N MET A 114 7.98 7.35 11.89
CA MET A 114 9.44 7.39 11.89
C MET A 114 9.98 6.06 11.40
N THR A 115 11.10 6.09 10.69
CA THR A 115 11.90 4.92 10.35
C THR A 115 13.26 5.01 11.01
N ALA A 116 13.78 3.87 11.47
CA ALA A 116 15.10 3.78 12.05
C ALA A 116 16.11 3.26 11.02
N LYS A 117 17.26 3.93 10.93
CA LYS A 117 18.39 3.53 10.06
C LYS A 117 18.03 3.37 8.58
N PHE A 118 17.29 4.31 8.02
CA PHE A 118 16.84 4.24 6.63
C PHE A 118 17.75 5.00 5.66
N SER A 119 18.31 6.14 6.06
CA SER A 119 19.16 6.93 5.15
C SER A 119 20.45 6.20 4.79
N ALA A 120 21.14 6.67 3.75
CA ALA A 120 22.44 6.13 3.34
C ALA A 120 23.48 6.17 4.48
N ASP A 121 23.35 7.15 5.38
CA ASP A 121 24.19 7.31 6.57
C ASP A 121 23.63 6.59 7.82
N GLY A 122 22.54 5.82 7.67
CA GLY A 122 21.90 5.10 8.75
C GLY A 122 21.17 5.99 9.76
N GLN A 123 20.74 7.18 9.34
CA GLN A 123 19.94 8.09 10.17
C GLN A 123 18.46 7.70 10.16
N ASP A 124 17.78 8.13 11.22
CA ASP A 124 16.34 8.04 11.34
C ASP A 124 15.67 9.08 10.44
N MET A 125 14.50 8.76 9.88
CA MET A 125 13.75 9.69 9.02
C MET A 125 12.31 9.79 9.49
N PHE A 126 11.75 11.00 9.39
CA PHE A 126 10.32 11.22 9.58
C PHE A 126 9.54 10.69 8.38
N LEU A 127 8.36 10.15 8.62
CA LEU A 127 7.48 9.58 7.60
C LEU A 127 6.20 10.40 7.49
N ALA A 128 5.84 10.79 6.27
CA ALA A 128 4.50 11.24 5.94
C ALA A 128 3.91 10.30 4.89
N SER A 129 2.75 9.73 5.19
CA SER A 129 2.19 8.63 4.40
C SER A 129 0.71 8.82 4.13
N LEU A 130 0.26 8.38 2.96
CA LEU A 130 -1.14 8.31 2.59
C LEU A 130 -1.45 6.95 2.01
N TRP A 131 -2.33 6.21 2.69
CA TRP A 131 -2.83 4.94 2.20
C TRP A 131 -4.27 5.11 1.71
N LEU A 132 -4.57 4.54 0.54
CA LEU A 132 -5.89 4.51 -0.06
C LEU A 132 -6.27 3.07 -0.34
N THR A 133 -7.50 2.70 0.01
CA THR A 133 -8.07 1.40 -0.37
C THR A 133 -9.36 1.63 -1.10
N LEU A 134 -9.52 1.02 -2.27
CA LEU A 134 -10.74 1.04 -3.06
C LEU A 134 -11.25 -0.37 -3.27
N THR A 135 -12.48 -0.62 -2.81
CA THR A 135 -13.18 -1.90 -2.98
C THR A 135 -14.45 -1.64 -3.81
N PRO A 136 -14.34 -1.37 -5.12
CA PRO A 136 -15.50 -1.00 -5.93
C PRO A 136 -16.55 -2.13 -6.01
N VAL A 137 -16.10 -3.37 -5.87
CA VAL A 137 -16.92 -4.59 -5.79
C VAL A 137 -16.29 -5.57 -4.79
N ASP A 138 -17.11 -6.43 -4.17
CA ASP A 138 -16.71 -7.25 -3.01
C ASP A 138 -15.51 -8.19 -3.21
N TYR A 139 -15.23 -8.57 -4.46
CA TYR A 139 -14.15 -9.50 -4.82
C TYR A 139 -12.92 -8.80 -5.41
N PHE A 140 -12.88 -7.47 -5.41
CA PHE A 140 -11.81 -6.70 -6.03
C PHE A 140 -11.42 -5.50 -5.17
N SER A 141 -10.14 -5.41 -4.84
CA SER A 141 -9.58 -4.30 -4.06
C SER A 141 -8.37 -3.72 -4.76
N VAL A 142 -8.22 -2.40 -4.68
CA VAL A 142 -7.01 -1.67 -5.08
C VAL A 142 -6.47 -0.98 -3.84
N PHE A 143 -5.21 -1.22 -3.53
CA PHE A 143 -4.49 -0.55 -2.46
C PHE A 143 -3.39 0.32 -3.05
N VAL A 144 -3.25 1.52 -2.51
CA VAL A 144 -2.21 2.48 -2.87
C VAL A 144 -1.63 3.04 -1.59
N GLU A 145 -0.31 3.03 -1.50
CA GLU A 145 0.45 3.64 -0.44
C GLU A 145 1.48 4.57 -1.08
N GLY A 146 1.56 5.78 -0.55
CA GLY A 146 2.60 6.74 -0.88
C GLY A 146 3.24 7.25 0.39
N ASP A 147 4.54 7.04 0.50
CA ASP A 147 5.36 7.35 1.65
C ASP A 147 6.46 8.34 1.28
N PHE A 148 6.59 9.37 2.10
CA PHE A 148 7.63 10.37 2.00
C PHE A 148 8.55 10.26 3.21
N TYR A 149 9.82 9.96 2.96
CA TYR A 149 10.87 9.95 3.96
C TYR A 149 11.52 11.32 3.99
N LEU A 150 11.54 11.95 5.15
CA LEU A 150 11.96 13.33 5.34
C LEU A 150 13.07 13.40 6.40
N ASN A 151 14.18 14.03 6.05
CA ASN A 151 15.24 14.45 6.96
C ASN A 151 15.73 15.86 6.55
N ASP A 152 16.59 16.49 7.36
CA ASP A 152 17.01 17.90 7.21
C ASP A 152 17.50 18.25 5.80
N ASP A 153 18.15 17.32 5.09
CA ASP A 153 18.71 17.53 3.74
C ASP A 153 18.30 16.47 2.69
N GLN A 154 17.50 15.47 3.08
CA GLN A 154 17.15 14.34 2.21
C GLN A 154 15.63 14.09 2.16
N TYR A 155 15.16 13.81 0.95
CA TYR A 155 13.79 13.39 0.69
C TYR A 155 13.80 12.17 -0.22
N ASP A 156 13.11 11.11 0.20
CA ASP A 156 12.88 9.92 -0.60
C ASP A 156 11.39 9.62 -0.71
N TYR A 157 11.02 8.90 -1.77
CA TYR A 157 9.67 8.44 -2.02
C TYR A 157 9.63 6.91 -2.08
N TYR A 158 8.62 6.34 -1.41
CA TYR A 158 8.18 4.96 -1.62
C TYR A 158 6.72 4.95 -2.06
N GLY A 159 6.43 4.18 -3.10
CA GLY A 159 5.10 3.87 -3.56
C GLY A 159 4.87 2.36 -3.50
N TYR A 160 3.73 1.94 -2.95
CA TYR A 160 3.26 0.57 -3.05
C TYR A 160 1.86 0.54 -3.65
N TYR A 161 1.66 -0.32 -4.63
CA TYR A 161 0.41 -0.43 -5.37
C TYR A 161 0.04 -1.89 -5.44
N ALA A 162 -1.16 -2.26 -5.01
CA ALA A 162 -1.65 -3.62 -5.10
C ALA A 162 -3.05 -3.67 -5.71
N LEU A 163 -3.28 -4.72 -6.47
CA LEU A 163 -4.56 -5.10 -7.03
C LEU A 163 -4.85 -6.53 -6.57
N ASP A 164 -5.91 -6.68 -5.79
CA ASP A 164 -6.31 -7.92 -5.15
C ASP A 164 -7.63 -8.43 -5.71
N PHE A 165 -7.64 -9.72 -6.03
CA PHE A 165 -8.85 -10.51 -6.23
C PHE A 165 -9.13 -11.32 -4.96
N LEU A 166 -10.21 -10.98 -4.28
CA LEU A 166 -10.62 -11.61 -3.03
C LEU A 166 -11.48 -12.83 -3.34
N THR A 167 -10.98 -14.01 -3.00
CA THR A 167 -11.68 -15.29 -3.22
C THR A 167 -12.28 -15.77 -1.90
N GLY A 168 -13.47 -15.28 -1.61
CA GLY A 168 -14.11 -15.45 -0.30
C GLY A 168 -13.41 -14.61 0.78
N SER A 169 -13.52 -15.01 2.04
CA SER A 169 -12.91 -14.28 3.17
C SER A 169 -11.49 -14.73 3.53
N LEU A 170 -10.97 -15.78 2.86
CA LEU A 170 -9.75 -16.47 3.30
C LEU A 170 -8.53 -16.24 2.42
N PHE A 171 -8.70 -15.92 1.14
CA PHE A 171 -7.59 -15.86 0.19
C PHE A 171 -7.66 -14.59 -0.66
N ASN A 172 -6.50 -13.95 -0.83
CA ASN A 172 -6.29 -12.91 -1.84
C ASN A 172 -5.21 -13.38 -2.83
N VAL A 173 -5.43 -13.09 -4.09
CA VAL A 173 -4.45 -13.27 -5.16
C VAL A 173 -4.40 -12.01 -5.98
N GLY A 174 -3.23 -11.60 -6.42
CA GLY A 174 -3.13 -10.29 -7.01
C GLY A 174 -1.82 -10.01 -7.71
N PHE A 175 -1.72 -8.75 -8.10
CA PHE A 175 -0.50 -8.15 -8.60
C PHE A 175 -0.17 -6.93 -7.77
N GLN A 176 1.12 -6.66 -7.66
CA GLN A 176 1.63 -5.55 -6.90
C GLN A 176 2.85 -4.93 -7.57
N ALA A 177 3.11 -3.68 -7.24
CA ALA A 177 4.28 -2.94 -7.65
C ALA A 177 4.80 -2.08 -6.50
N GLU A 178 6.10 -1.98 -6.41
CA GLU A 178 6.82 -1.09 -5.51
C GLU A 178 7.68 -0.15 -6.29
N GLU A 179 7.64 1.11 -5.91
CA GLU A 179 8.47 2.18 -6.43
C GLU A 179 9.31 2.72 -5.27
N VAL A 180 10.64 2.68 -5.40
CA VAL A 180 11.53 3.44 -4.53
C VAL A 180 12.23 4.45 -5.42
N ASN A 181 11.86 5.72 -5.28
CA ASN A 181 12.33 6.82 -6.10
C ASN A 181 12.11 6.59 -7.61
N ARG A 182 13.09 6.00 -8.31
CA ARG A 182 13.03 5.72 -9.75
C ARG A 182 13.04 4.24 -10.09
N LEU A 183 13.26 3.38 -9.10
CA LEU A 183 13.34 1.94 -9.26
C LEU A 183 11.96 1.35 -9.03
N VAL A 184 11.50 0.54 -9.99
CA VAL A 184 10.21 -0.14 -9.91
C VAL A 184 10.41 -1.64 -10.00
N ILE A 185 9.83 -2.35 -9.03
CA ILE A 185 9.68 -3.80 -9.05
C ILE A 185 8.19 -4.14 -9.03
N PHE A 186 7.80 -5.25 -9.64
CA PHE A 186 6.42 -5.67 -9.71
C PHE A 186 6.32 -7.18 -9.76
N GLY A 187 5.16 -7.72 -9.44
CA GLY A 187 4.90 -9.13 -9.65
C GLY A 187 3.59 -9.56 -9.02
N ALA A 188 3.50 -10.85 -8.74
CA ALA A 188 2.28 -11.47 -8.26
C ALA A 188 2.40 -11.83 -6.78
N HIS A 189 1.26 -11.87 -6.11
CA HIS A 189 1.18 -12.27 -4.71
C HIS A 189 -0.01 -13.18 -4.45
N VAL A 190 0.11 -13.98 -3.39
CA VAL A 190 -0.94 -14.83 -2.86
C VAL A 190 -0.87 -14.84 -1.34
N GLY A 191 -1.99 -14.52 -0.72
CA GLY A 191 -2.08 -14.45 0.73
C GLY A 191 -3.32 -15.12 1.28
N THR A 192 -3.32 -15.28 2.59
CA THR A 192 -4.43 -15.83 3.34
C THR A 192 -4.56 -15.15 4.71
N SER A 193 -5.80 -15.00 5.16
CA SER A 193 -6.12 -14.38 6.44
C SER A 193 -6.90 -15.34 7.34
N VAL A 194 -6.47 -15.47 8.59
CA VAL A 194 -7.14 -16.25 9.63
C VAL A 194 -7.21 -15.42 10.91
N GLY A 195 -8.40 -14.92 11.23
CA GLY A 195 -8.61 -14.03 12.37
C GLY A 195 -7.79 -12.74 12.22
N VAL A 196 -6.98 -12.44 13.22
CA VAL A 196 -6.09 -11.25 13.25
C VAL A 196 -4.83 -11.40 12.42
N TRP A 197 -4.55 -12.60 11.90
CA TRP A 197 -3.30 -12.92 11.24
C TRP A 197 -3.50 -13.04 9.73
N HIS A 198 -2.59 -12.46 8.97
CA HIS A 198 -2.49 -12.57 7.53
C HIS A 198 -1.06 -12.95 7.14
N ILE A 199 -0.93 -13.87 6.19
CA ILE A 199 0.35 -14.31 5.64
C ILE A 199 0.25 -14.21 4.12
N GLU A 200 1.27 -13.66 3.50
CA GLU A 200 1.33 -13.51 2.06
C GLU A 200 2.71 -13.85 1.52
N VAL A 201 2.71 -14.55 0.39
CA VAL A 201 3.90 -14.78 -0.41
C VAL A 201 3.81 -13.89 -1.63
N GLN A 202 4.87 -13.12 -1.81
CA GLN A 202 4.99 -12.08 -2.81
C GLN A 202 6.20 -12.39 -3.68
N TYR A 203 6.03 -12.33 -4.99
CA TYR A 203 7.12 -12.45 -5.94
C TYR A 203 7.27 -11.14 -6.69
N TYR A 204 8.50 -10.64 -6.77
CA TYR A 204 8.82 -9.45 -7.54
C TYR A 204 9.87 -9.74 -8.61
N THR A 205 9.77 -8.97 -9.67
CA THR A 205 10.76 -8.83 -10.72
C THR A 205 10.81 -7.39 -11.22
N GLY A 206 11.95 -6.95 -11.69
CA GLY A 206 12.11 -5.56 -12.14
C GLY A 206 13.57 -5.14 -12.24
N LEU A 207 13.77 -3.89 -12.65
CA LEU A 207 15.10 -3.31 -12.70
C LEU A 207 15.49 -2.85 -11.29
N GLN A 208 16.53 -3.48 -10.74
CA GLN A 208 17.12 -3.10 -9.46
C GLN A 208 18.50 -2.50 -9.72
N ALA A 209 18.61 -1.18 -9.57
CA ALA A 209 19.78 -0.36 -9.87
C ALA A 209 20.33 -0.53 -11.31
N GLU A 210 21.06 -1.61 -11.57
CA GLU A 210 21.74 -1.89 -12.85
C GLU A 210 21.41 -3.27 -13.46
N ASN A 211 20.68 -4.14 -12.75
CA ASN A 211 20.39 -5.50 -13.21
C ASN A 211 18.91 -5.86 -13.07
N TYR A 212 18.45 -6.80 -13.91
CA TYR A 212 17.14 -7.41 -13.75
C TYR A 212 17.18 -8.38 -12.57
N GLY A 213 16.32 -8.13 -11.59
CA GLY A 213 16.30 -8.81 -10.31
C GLY A 213 15.06 -9.67 -10.08
N HIS A 214 15.18 -10.58 -9.12
CA HIS A 214 14.07 -11.37 -8.60
C HIS A 214 14.13 -11.38 -7.09
N SER A 215 12.98 -11.18 -6.44
CA SER A 215 12.86 -11.36 -5.01
C SER A 215 11.59 -12.11 -4.65
N VAL A 216 11.65 -12.82 -3.53
CA VAL A 216 10.50 -13.47 -2.89
C VAL A 216 10.38 -12.87 -1.52
N ARG A 217 9.22 -12.30 -1.20
CA ARG A 217 8.93 -11.77 0.12
C ARG A 217 7.89 -12.62 0.82
N LEU A 218 8.17 -12.96 2.07
CA LEU A 218 7.17 -13.48 3.00
C LEU A 218 6.69 -12.33 3.89
N LEU A 219 5.46 -11.91 3.67
CA LEU A 219 4.76 -10.91 4.45
C LEU A 219 3.93 -11.60 5.55
N ASN A 220 4.05 -11.09 6.77
CA ASN A 220 3.24 -11.50 7.91
C ASN A 220 2.61 -10.26 8.54
N VAL A 221 1.29 -10.21 8.64
CA VAL A 221 0.57 -9.07 9.22
C VAL A 221 -0.28 -9.55 10.38
N ILE A 222 -0.12 -8.93 11.55
CA ILE A 222 -0.97 -9.18 12.72
C ILE A 222 -1.64 -7.86 13.09
N THR A 223 -2.97 -7.81 13.06
CA THR A 223 -3.73 -6.60 13.39
C THR A 223 -4.71 -6.86 14.53
N PHE A 224 -4.55 -6.14 15.63
CA PHE A 224 -5.45 -6.18 16.77
C PHE A 224 -6.56 -5.12 16.64
N GLU A 225 -7.76 -5.46 17.12
CA GLU A 225 -8.93 -4.57 17.23
C GLU A 225 -9.29 -4.30 18.69
#